data_AF-M5BYG5-F1
#
_entry.id   AF-M5BYG5-F1
#
_cell.length_a   1.000
_cell.length_b   1.000
_cell.length_c   1.000
_cell.angle_alpha   90.00
_cell.angle_beta   90.00
_cell.angle_gamma   90.00
#
_symmetry.space_group_name_H-M   'P 1'
#
loop_
_entity.id
_entity.type
_entity.pdbx_description
1 polymer ?
#
loop_
_entity_poly.entity_id
_entity_poly.type
_entity_poly.pdbx_seq_one_letter_code
_entity_poly.pdbx_strand_id
1 'polypeptide(L)'
;MAYEATFLAQARTLMQDALAKKDRLFTGFIQPGILVTEYLLNRGRAREAYHQIIQTVSFCMNCSFHKINSAVWRPMMPSGPSGLLPPPLDSVELGERILAFWAVFMLDQKCYIRGFPSSFNKADELDTRGRIDTVWPNSIAEYEEGHITHADSMTLRFLCTDGPPILLQEGENGFKVRLQSFALYKFAGDCELMHIVWKFLTDKA
;
A
#
# COMPACT_ATOMS: atom_id res chain seq x y z
N MET A 1 0.86 -31.45 -1.68
CA MET A 1 1.52 -30.28 -2.32
C MET A 1 1.01 -29.95 -3.73
N ALA A 2 0.22 -30.79 -4.42
CA ALA A 2 -0.27 -30.50 -5.78
C ALA A 2 -1.29 -29.33 -5.85
N TYR A 3 -2.19 -29.20 -4.87
CA TYR A 3 -3.24 -28.17 -4.89
C TYR A 3 -2.73 -26.73 -4.77
N GLU A 4 -1.62 -26.51 -4.07
CA GLU A 4 -1.02 -25.17 -3.92
C GLU A 4 -0.66 -24.57 -5.29
N ALA A 5 0.07 -25.32 -6.11
CA ALA A 5 0.48 -24.88 -7.43
C ALA A 5 -0.74 -24.65 -8.34
N THR A 6 -1.75 -25.53 -8.26
CA THR A 6 -2.99 -25.41 -9.03
C THR A 6 -3.76 -24.14 -8.68
N PHE A 7 -3.99 -23.86 -7.39
CA PHE A 7 -4.74 -22.68 -6.98
C PHE A 7 -3.98 -21.38 -7.26
N LEU A 8 -2.66 -21.37 -7.09
CA LEU A 8 -1.85 -20.21 -7.45
C LEU A 8 -1.88 -19.94 -8.96
N ALA A 9 -1.78 -20.98 -9.79
CA ALA A 9 -1.90 -20.85 -11.24
C ALA A 9 -3.29 -20.35 -11.64
N GLN A 10 -4.34 -20.92 -11.04
CA GLN A 10 -5.72 -20.51 -11.29
C GLN A 10 -5.96 -19.05 -10.89
N ALA A 11 -5.46 -18.62 -9.73
CA ALA A 11 -5.56 -17.23 -9.29
C ALA A 11 -4.92 -16.27 -10.31
N ARG A 12 -3.70 -16.60 -10.79
CA ARG A 12 -3.02 -15.81 -11.83
C ARG A 12 -3.82 -15.77 -13.14
N THR A 13 -4.41 -16.89 -13.57
CA THR A 13 -5.26 -16.93 -14.77
C THR A 13 -6.50 -16.04 -14.62
N LEU A 14 -7.18 -16.10 -13.48
CA LEU A 14 -8.36 -15.26 -13.20
C LEU A 14 -8.00 -13.77 -13.17
N MET A 15 -6.83 -13.42 -12.66
CA MET A 15 -6.33 -12.05 -12.69
C MET A 15 -6.11 -11.53 -14.12
N GLN A 16 -5.53 -12.36 -14.99
CA GLN A 16 -5.35 -11.99 -16.40
C GLN A 16 -6.68 -11.90 -17.14
N ASP A 17 -7.64 -12.75 -16.81
CA ASP A 17 -9.00 -12.70 -17.36
C ASP A 17 -9.71 -11.37 -17.00
N ALA A 18 -9.62 -10.93 -15.73
CA ALA A 18 -10.17 -9.65 -15.30
C ALA A 18 -9.55 -8.45 -16.04
N LEU A 19 -8.23 -8.48 -16.27
CA LEU A 19 -7.55 -7.46 -17.08
C LEU A 19 -8.03 -7.48 -18.54
N ALA A 20 -8.13 -8.66 -19.15
CA ALA A 20 -8.52 -8.81 -20.55
C ALA A 20 -9.94 -8.32 -20.80
N LYS A 21 -10.86 -8.64 -19.89
CA LYS A 21 -12.26 -8.20 -19.94
C LYS A 21 -12.47 -6.76 -19.48
N LYS A 22 -11.47 -6.17 -18.81
CA LYS A 22 -11.54 -4.86 -18.16
C LYS A 22 -12.70 -4.76 -17.17
N ASP A 23 -13.05 -5.89 -16.54
CA ASP A 23 -14.12 -5.99 -15.56
C ASP A 23 -13.53 -6.25 -14.17
N ARG A 24 -14.25 -5.82 -13.12
CA ARG A 24 -13.90 -6.12 -11.72
C ARG A 24 -12.42 -5.83 -11.40
N LEU A 25 -11.82 -4.80 -12.01
CA LEU A 25 -10.37 -4.60 -11.95
C LEU A 25 -9.82 -4.45 -10.51
N PHE A 26 -10.62 -3.90 -9.59
CA PHE A 26 -10.24 -3.82 -8.19
C PHE A 26 -10.24 -5.20 -7.50
N THR A 27 -11.36 -5.93 -7.55
CA THR A 27 -11.54 -7.22 -6.87
C THR A 27 -10.94 -8.41 -7.62
N GLY A 28 -10.71 -8.28 -8.91
CA GLY A 28 -10.23 -9.30 -9.83
C GLY A 28 -8.74 -9.20 -10.17
N PHE A 29 -8.12 -8.01 -10.02
CA PHE A 29 -6.69 -7.84 -10.30
C PHE A 29 -5.91 -7.27 -9.11
N ILE A 30 -6.34 -6.15 -8.53
CA ILE A 30 -5.60 -5.48 -7.45
C ILE A 30 -5.59 -6.35 -6.17
N GLN A 31 -6.76 -6.67 -5.63
CA GLN A 31 -6.87 -7.44 -4.38
C GLN A 31 -6.21 -8.84 -4.50
N PRO A 32 -6.43 -9.64 -5.57
CA PRO A 32 -5.74 -10.90 -5.72
C PRO A 32 -4.22 -10.74 -5.87
N GLY A 33 -3.75 -9.69 -6.55
CA GLY A 33 -2.32 -9.41 -6.68
C GLY A 33 -1.63 -9.16 -5.34
N ILE A 34 -2.30 -8.45 -4.43
CA ILE A 34 -1.84 -8.25 -3.05
C ILE A 34 -1.74 -9.59 -2.32
N LEU A 35 -2.81 -10.38 -2.33
CA LEU A 35 -2.88 -11.67 -1.63
C LEU A 35 -1.85 -12.68 -2.17
N VAL A 36 -1.70 -12.78 -3.50
CA VAL A 36 -0.72 -13.63 -4.16
C VAL A 36 0.70 -13.21 -3.78
N THR A 37 0.99 -11.91 -3.77
CA THR A 37 2.31 -11.41 -3.38
C THR A 37 2.62 -11.73 -1.92
N GLU A 38 1.70 -11.41 -1.00
CA GLU A 38 1.86 -11.69 0.44
C GLU A 38 2.09 -13.19 0.67
N TYR A 39 1.31 -14.04 0.00
CA TYR A 39 1.49 -15.49 0.02
C TYR A 39 2.90 -15.91 -0.41
N LEU A 40 3.35 -15.46 -1.59
CA LEU A 40 4.66 -15.82 -2.14
C LEU A 40 5.80 -15.34 -1.24
N LEU A 41 5.70 -14.15 -0.65
CA LEU A 41 6.68 -13.64 0.32
C LEU A 41 6.76 -14.51 1.58
N ASN A 42 5.60 -14.90 2.12
CA ASN A 42 5.52 -15.74 3.33
C ASN A 42 6.02 -17.18 3.07
N ARG A 43 6.04 -17.63 1.80
CA ARG A 43 6.63 -18.90 1.38
C ARG A 43 8.10 -18.80 0.96
N GLY A 44 8.74 -17.65 1.14
CA GLY A 44 10.14 -17.43 0.75
C GLY A 44 10.37 -17.32 -0.76
N ARG A 45 9.31 -17.26 -1.58
CA ARG A 45 9.37 -17.16 -3.05
C ARG A 45 9.49 -15.70 -3.50
N ALA A 46 10.52 -15.01 -2.99
CA ALA A 46 10.65 -13.56 -3.09
C ALA A 46 10.73 -13.03 -4.53
N ARG A 47 11.41 -13.76 -5.44
CA ARG A 47 11.51 -13.38 -6.85
C ARG A 47 10.16 -13.42 -7.58
N GLU A 48 9.35 -14.44 -7.30
CA GLU A 48 8.02 -14.54 -7.88
C GLU A 48 7.08 -13.48 -7.32
N ALA A 49 7.15 -13.24 -6.00
CA ALA A 49 6.43 -12.15 -5.37
C ALA A 49 6.82 -10.80 -5.98
N TYR A 50 8.10 -10.57 -6.23
CA TYR A 50 8.61 -9.36 -6.87
C TYR A 50 8.02 -9.16 -8.27
N HIS A 51 8.02 -10.19 -9.11
CA HIS A 51 7.41 -10.09 -10.44
C HIS A 51 5.90 -9.81 -10.39
N GLN A 52 5.19 -10.32 -9.39
CA GLN A 52 3.78 -10.05 -9.19
C GLN A 52 3.55 -8.60 -8.72
N ILE A 53 4.29 -8.15 -7.70
CA ILE A 53 4.02 -6.86 -7.07
C ILE A 53 4.32 -5.68 -7.98
N ILE A 54 5.38 -5.73 -8.81
CA ILE A 54 5.68 -4.62 -9.74
C ILE A 54 4.52 -4.36 -10.71
N GLN A 55 3.82 -5.42 -11.15
CA GLN A 55 2.66 -5.31 -12.02
C GLN A 55 1.47 -4.71 -11.27
N THR A 56 1.21 -5.19 -10.05
CA THR A 56 0.14 -4.69 -9.20
C THR A 56 0.37 -3.23 -8.78
N VAL A 57 1.60 -2.84 -8.42
CA VAL A 57 2.00 -1.44 -8.15
C VAL A 57 1.73 -0.57 -9.36
N SER A 58 2.26 -0.95 -10.52
CA SER A 58 2.10 -0.16 -11.75
C SER A 58 0.63 0.08 -12.07
N PHE A 59 -0.21 -0.95 -11.92
CA PHE A 59 -1.64 -0.83 -12.12
C PHE A 59 -2.32 0.07 -11.08
N CYS A 60 -2.00 -0.08 -9.79
CA CYS A 60 -2.53 0.80 -8.74
C CYS A 60 -2.17 2.27 -8.97
N MET A 61 -0.92 2.53 -9.39
CA MET A 61 -0.46 3.86 -9.75
C MET A 61 -1.23 4.40 -10.95
N ASN A 62 -1.42 3.59 -11.98
CA ASN A 62 -2.25 3.93 -13.14
C ASN A 62 -3.71 4.15 -12.78
N CYS A 63 -4.25 3.52 -11.73
CA CYS A 63 -5.59 3.79 -11.20
C CYS A 63 -5.63 4.99 -10.24
N SER A 64 -4.52 5.71 -10.08
CA SER A 64 -4.40 6.89 -9.21
C SER A 64 -4.65 6.63 -7.73
N PHE A 65 -4.40 5.39 -7.27
CA PHE A 65 -4.57 5.03 -5.86
C PHE A 65 -3.62 5.77 -4.92
N HIS A 66 -2.53 6.33 -5.47
CA HIS A 66 -1.57 7.18 -4.79
C HIS A 66 -2.05 8.64 -4.58
N LYS A 67 -3.24 8.98 -5.07
CA LYS A 67 -3.84 10.33 -5.01
C LYS A 67 -5.11 10.40 -4.16
N ILE A 68 -5.41 9.40 -3.34
CA ILE A 68 -6.64 9.36 -2.53
C ILE A 68 -6.49 10.24 -1.28
N ASN A 69 -6.74 11.53 -1.43
CA ASN A 69 -6.47 12.56 -0.41
C ASN A 69 -7.58 12.75 0.65
N SER A 70 -8.63 11.93 0.63
CA SER A 70 -9.75 12.02 1.57
C SER A 70 -10.22 10.63 1.96
N ALA A 71 -10.36 10.38 3.26
CA ALA A 71 -11.00 9.18 3.80
C ALA A 71 -12.54 9.30 3.83
N VAL A 72 -13.09 10.51 3.68
CA VAL A 72 -14.54 10.74 3.67
C VAL A 72 -15.10 10.45 2.28
N TRP A 73 -16.02 9.48 2.19
CA TRP A 73 -16.72 9.16 0.94
C TRP A 73 -17.81 10.19 0.62
N ARG A 74 -17.94 10.51 -0.66
CA ARG A 74 -19.01 11.37 -1.20
C ARG A 74 -19.53 10.78 -2.51
N PRO A 75 -20.84 10.85 -2.79
CA PRO A 75 -21.43 10.32 -4.02
C PRO A 75 -20.85 10.88 -5.33
N MET A 76 -20.27 12.09 -5.31
CA MET A 76 -19.67 12.74 -6.48
C MET A 76 -18.13 12.74 -6.43
N MET A 77 -17.52 11.74 -5.79
CA MET A 77 -16.06 11.59 -5.82
C MET A 77 -15.61 11.43 -7.28
N PRO A 78 -14.61 12.21 -7.74
CA PRO A 78 -14.11 12.05 -9.10
C PRO A 78 -13.59 10.62 -9.28
N SER A 79 -13.87 10.03 -10.44
CA SER A 79 -13.07 8.88 -10.89
C SER A 79 -11.61 9.35 -10.90
N GLY A 80 -10.71 8.54 -10.34
CA GLY A 80 -9.29 8.89 -10.30
C GLY A 80 -8.82 9.33 -11.70
N PRO A 81 -7.80 10.22 -11.81
CA PRO A 81 -7.43 10.95 -13.04
C PRO A 81 -7.30 10.12 -14.34
N SER A 82 -7.18 8.81 -14.25
CA SER A 82 -7.04 7.86 -15.35
C SER A 82 -8.32 7.16 -15.82
N GLY A 83 -9.44 7.27 -15.11
CA GLY A 83 -10.73 6.69 -15.51
C GLY A 83 -10.78 5.16 -15.65
N LEU A 84 -9.71 4.43 -15.28
CA LEU A 84 -9.62 2.96 -15.41
C LEU A 84 -10.54 2.22 -14.43
N LEU A 85 -10.80 2.83 -13.27
CA LEU A 85 -11.75 2.34 -12.27
C LEU A 85 -12.88 3.35 -12.12
N PRO A 86 -14.13 2.89 -11.94
CA PRO A 86 -15.22 3.77 -11.55
C PRO A 86 -14.93 4.40 -10.17
N PRO A 87 -15.60 5.49 -9.79
CA PRO A 87 -15.58 5.98 -8.42
C PRO A 87 -15.92 4.86 -7.41
N PRO A 88 -15.45 4.93 -6.16
CA PRO A 88 -15.85 3.98 -5.13
C PRO A 88 -17.37 4.03 -4.93
N LEU A 89 -18.01 2.86 -4.87
CA LEU A 89 -19.47 2.73 -4.74
C LEU A 89 -19.98 3.25 -3.39
N ASP A 90 -19.21 3.06 -2.33
CA ASP A 90 -19.57 3.44 -0.96
C ASP A 90 -18.33 3.78 -0.11
N SER A 91 -18.55 4.10 1.17
CA SER A 91 -17.49 4.37 2.14
C SER A 91 -16.58 3.17 2.36
N VAL A 92 -17.12 1.96 2.34
CA VAL A 92 -16.36 0.73 2.56
C VAL A 92 -15.36 0.52 1.43
N GLU A 93 -15.80 0.60 0.18
CA GLU A 93 -14.92 0.43 -0.98
C GLU A 93 -13.84 1.54 -1.03
N LEU A 94 -14.16 2.77 -0.61
CA LEU A 94 -13.15 3.81 -0.46
C LEU A 94 -12.05 3.38 0.54
N GLY A 95 -12.46 2.88 1.70
CA GLY A 95 -11.53 2.34 2.71
C GLY A 95 -10.70 1.18 2.19
N GLU A 96 -11.31 0.25 1.46
CA GLU A 96 -10.61 -0.87 0.83
C GLU A 96 -9.57 -0.41 -0.20
N ARG A 97 -9.88 0.62 -1.02
CA ARG A 97 -8.94 1.17 -2.00
C ARG A 97 -7.75 1.87 -1.34
N ILE A 98 -7.99 2.59 -0.24
CA ILE A 98 -6.92 3.20 0.58
C ILE A 98 -6.04 2.11 1.18
N LEU A 99 -6.63 1.08 1.78
CA LEU A 99 -5.90 -0.07 2.33
C LEU A 99 -5.10 -0.81 1.24
N ALA A 100 -5.69 -1.03 0.07
CA ALA A 100 -5.04 -1.69 -1.05
C ALA A 100 -3.79 -0.93 -1.52
N PHE A 101 -3.86 0.40 -1.62
CA PHE A 101 -2.70 1.24 -1.93
C PHE A 101 -1.55 0.99 -0.93
N TRP A 102 -1.85 1.07 0.36
CA TRP A 102 -0.85 0.90 1.41
C TRP A 102 -0.30 -0.53 1.51
N ALA A 103 -1.14 -1.53 1.26
CA ALA A 103 -0.70 -2.92 1.19
C ALA A 103 0.29 -3.12 0.04
N VAL A 104 -0.01 -2.59 -1.14
CA VAL A 104 0.87 -2.65 -2.32
C VAL A 104 2.19 -1.93 -2.07
N PHE A 105 2.14 -0.74 -1.45
CA PHE A 105 3.34 -0.03 -1.01
C PHE A 105 4.20 -0.90 -0.10
N MET A 106 3.66 -1.41 1.01
CA MET A 106 4.42 -2.23 1.95
C MET A 106 4.98 -3.51 1.33
N LEU A 107 4.23 -4.17 0.45
CA LEU A 107 4.68 -5.37 -0.26
C LEU A 107 5.86 -5.08 -1.18
N ASP A 108 5.82 -3.99 -1.94
CA ASP A 108 6.95 -3.54 -2.76
C ASP A 108 8.18 -3.24 -1.88
N GLN A 109 7.98 -2.60 -0.73
CA GLN A 109 9.06 -2.32 0.20
C GLN A 109 9.63 -3.58 0.88
N LYS A 110 8.79 -4.58 1.17
CA LYS A 110 9.23 -5.91 1.62
C LYS A 110 10.09 -6.60 0.57
N CYS A 111 9.85 -6.38 -0.73
CA CYS A 111 10.73 -6.84 -1.79
C CYS A 111 12.03 -6.01 -1.83
N TYR A 112 11.94 -4.69 -1.66
CA TYR A 112 13.11 -3.81 -1.64
C TYR A 112 14.14 -4.19 -0.56
N ILE A 113 13.68 -4.44 0.68
CA ILE A 113 14.54 -4.88 1.78
C ILE A 113 15.25 -6.21 1.48
N ARG A 114 14.66 -7.04 0.61
CA ARG A 114 15.26 -8.30 0.14
C ARG A 114 16.22 -8.12 -1.05
N GLY A 115 16.57 -6.89 -1.41
CA GLY A 115 17.53 -6.55 -2.46
C GLY A 115 16.94 -6.39 -3.86
N PHE A 116 15.61 -6.32 -4.00
CA PHE A 116 14.97 -6.03 -5.29
C PHE A 116 14.81 -4.51 -5.51
N PRO A 117 14.78 -4.00 -6.74
CA PRO A 117 14.45 -2.59 -6.99
C PRO A 117 13.03 -2.25 -6.52
N SER A 118 12.81 -1.08 -5.94
CA SER A 118 11.46 -0.61 -5.58
C SER A 118 10.78 0.06 -6.77
N SER A 119 9.49 -0.20 -6.98
CA SER A 119 8.68 0.49 -8.00
C SER A 119 8.44 1.96 -7.66
N PHE A 120 8.65 2.36 -6.40
CA PHE A 120 8.43 3.71 -5.90
C PHE A 120 9.70 4.57 -5.87
N ASN A 121 10.89 3.97 -5.99
CA ASN A 121 12.14 4.72 -6.00
C ASN A 121 12.46 5.11 -7.45
N LYS A 122 12.33 6.40 -7.79
CA LYS A 122 13.01 6.99 -8.95
C LYS A 122 14.20 7.80 -8.43
N ALA A 123 15.18 8.06 -9.30
CA ALA A 123 16.52 8.60 -9.00
C ALA A 123 16.58 9.96 -8.25
N ASP A 124 15.44 10.53 -7.86
CA ASP A 124 15.32 11.70 -7.01
C ASP A 124 14.40 11.34 -5.83
N GLU A 125 14.97 10.85 -4.73
CA GLU A 125 14.24 10.25 -3.61
C GLU A 125 13.29 11.23 -2.90
N LEU A 126 13.53 12.54 -3.06
CA LEU A 126 12.65 13.63 -2.59
C LEU A 126 11.26 13.59 -3.27
N ASP A 127 11.18 13.04 -4.48
CA ASP A 127 10.00 12.99 -5.34
C ASP A 127 8.99 11.90 -4.89
N THR A 128 9.45 10.81 -4.25
CA THR A 128 8.56 9.72 -3.83
C THR A 128 7.57 10.14 -2.74
N ARG A 129 8.03 10.93 -1.74
CA ARG A 129 7.14 11.55 -0.72
C ARG A 129 6.20 12.58 -1.35
N GLY A 130 6.69 13.32 -2.35
CA GLY A 130 5.91 14.30 -3.09
C GLY A 130 4.79 13.69 -3.94
N ARG A 131 4.93 12.42 -4.36
CA ARG A 131 3.97 11.76 -5.25
C ARG A 131 2.80 11.11 -4.53
N ILE A 132 2.96 10.68 -3.28
CA ILE A 132 1.93 9.96 -2.53
C ILE A 132 1.11 10.96 -1.71
N ASP A 133 -0.11 11.24 -2.17
CA ASP A 133 -1.08 12.09 -1.48
C ASP A 133 -2.15 11.26 -0.75
N THR A 134 -2.02 9.94 -0.77
CA THR A 134 -2.99 9.04 -0.14
C THR A 134 -2.97 9.20 1.38
N VAL A 135 -4.16 9.32 1.98
CA VAL A 135 -4.34 9.40 3.44
C VAL A 135 -4.04 8.07 4.10
N TRP A 136 -3.68 8.08 5.39
CA TRP A 136 -3.52 6.87 6.17
C TRP A 136 -4.81 6.05 6.22
N PRO A 137 -4.72 4.71 6.30
CA PRO A 137 -5.90 3.87 6.35
C PRO A 137 -6.55 3.93 7.73
N ASN A 138 -7.88 4.00 7.77
CA ASN A 138 -8.69 3.71 8.96
C ASN A 138 -9.12 2.24 8.94
N SER A 139 -9.71 1.75 10.03
CA SER A 139 -10.29 0.40 10.05
C SER A 139 -11.53 0.32 9.16
N ILE A 140 -11.81 -0.85 8.59
CA ILE A 140 -13.03 -1.05 7.78
C ILE A 140 -14.29 -0.81 8.61
N ALA A 141 -14.29 -1.18 9.90
CA ALA A 141 -15.40 -0.92 10.81
C ALA A 141 -15.76 0.58 10.88
N GLU A 142 -14.78 1.47 10.93
CA GLU A 142 -15.04 2.92 10.94
C GLU A 142 -15.70 3.42 9.63
N TYR A 143 -15.40 2.77 8.49
CA TYR A 143 -16.07 3.07 7.21
C TYR A 143 -17.50 2.52 7.14
N GLU A 144 -17.74 1.36 7.76
CA GLU A 144 -19.07 0.74 7.89
C GLU A 144 -19.99 1.58 8.80
N GLU A 145 -19.45 2.09 9.90
CA GLU A 145 -20.17 2.92 10.87
C GLU A 145 -20.35 4.37 10.42
N GLY A 146 -19.57 4.83 9.42
CA GLY A 146 -19.63 6.20 8.91
C GLY A 146 -18.98 7.25 9.84
N HIS A 147 -18.13 6.82 10.78
CA HIS A 147 -17.49 7.68 11.78
C HIS A 147 -16.22 8.39 11.28
N ILE A 148 -15.90 8.32 9.98
CA ILE A 148 -14.69 8.92 9.41
C ILE A 148 -14.81 10.45 9.34
N THR A 149 -13.88 11.16 9.97
CA THR A 149 -13.87 12.63 9.93
C THR A 149 -12.76 13.18 9.03
N HIS A 150 -12.90 14.43 8.59
CA HIS A 150 -11.89 15.09 7.75
C HIS A 150 -10.54 15.27 8.48
N ALA A 151 -10.53 15.30 9.82
CA ALA A 151 -9.33 15.44 10.63
C ALA A 151 -8.37 14.23 10.49
N ASP A 152 -8.89 13.08 10.02
CA ASP A 152 -8.14 11.83 9.86
C ASP A 152 -7.35 11.76 8.55
N SER A 153 -7.34 12.85 7.77
CA SER A 153 -6.70 12.93 6.43
C SER A 153 -5.20 13.20 6.50
N MET A 154 -4.50 12.66 7.50
CA MET A 154 -3.04 12.70 7.57
C MET A 154 -2.45 11.86 6.41
N THR A 155 -1.44 12.41 5.73
CA THR A 155 -0.74 11.72 4.64
C THR A 155 0.68 11.36 5.07
N LEU A 156 1.36 10.55 4.25
CA LEU A 156 2.79 10.28 4.43
C LEU A 156 3.64 11.54 4.42
N ARG A 157 3.28 12.54 3.62
CA ARG A 157 3.97 13.84 3.61
C ARG A 157 3.91 14.49 4.98
N PHE A 158 2.74 14.49 5.62
CA PHE A 158 2.54 15.11 6.93
C PHE A 158 3.40 14.48 8.04
N LEU A 159 3.63 13.16 7.97
CA LEU A 159 4.54 12.46 8.89
C LEU A 159 6.01 12.88 8.71
N CYS A 160 6.40 13.33 7.52
CA CYS A 160 7.80 13.58 7.16
C CYS A 160 8.22 15.06 7.20
N THR A 161 7.30 16.00 7.38
CA THR A 161 7.56 17.45 7.21
C THR A 161 6.97 18.32 8.34
N ASP A 162 7.09 17.90 9.60
CA ASP A 162 6.69 18.67 10.81
C ASP A 162 5.21 18.59 11.26
N GLY A 163 4.49 17.49 10.97
CA GLY A 163 3.20 17.23 11.61
C GLY A 163 3.33 17.00 13.14
N PRO A 164 2.30 17.29 13.97
CA PRO A 164 2.27 16.90 15.37
C PRO A 164 2.62 15.42 15.56
N PRO A 165 3.23 15.03 16.71
CA PRO A 165 3.53 13.64 17.01
C PRO A 165 2.28 12.79 16.80
N ILE A 166 2.40 11.69 16.04
CA ILE A 166 1.32 10.72 15.94
C ILE A 166 1.15 10.11 17.34
N LEU A 167 0.12 10.54 18.04
CA LEU A 167 -0.26 9.98 19.33
C LEU A 167 -0.99 8.66 19.06
N LEU A 168 -0.54 7.59 19.70
CA LEU A 168 -1.27 6.33 19.75
C LEU A 168 -2.67 6.59 20.33
N GLN A 169 -3.69 6.51 19.49
CA GLN A 169 -5.08 6.52 19.95
C GLN A 169 -5.48 5.10 20.40
N GLU A 170 -6.29 5.00 21.45
CA GLU A 170 -6.88 3.71 21.84
C GLU A 170 -7.70 3.15 20.66
N GLY A 171 -7.39 1.94 20.22
CA GLY A 171 -8.03 1.31 19.06
C GLY A 171 -7.29 1.48 17.73
N GLU A 172 -6.08 2.06 17.72
CA GLU A 172 -5.31 2.18 16.47
C GLU A 172 -5.08 0.84 15.78
N ASN A 173 -5.46 0.80 14.50
CA ASN A 173 -5.31 -0.35 13.64
C ASN A 173 -3.83 -0.78 13.56
N GLY A 174 -3.49 -2.00 13.98
CA GLY A 174 -2.12 -2.52 13.94
C GLY A 174 -1.49 -2.56 12.53
N PHE A 175 -2.29 -2.49 11.47
CA PHE A 175 -1.81 -2.23 10.11
C PHE A 175 -1.26 -0.80 9.96
N LYS A 176 -2.01 0.21 10.43
CA LYS A 176 -1.63 1.63 10.40
C LYS A 176 -0.35 1.88 11.19
N VAL A 177 -0.24 1.32 12.40
CA VAL A 177 0.97 1.44 13.23
C VAL A 177 2.20 0.84 12.56
N ARG A 178 2.07 -0.38 11.99
CA ARG A 178 3.18 -1.01 11.25
C ARG A 178 3.60 -0.21 10.03
N LEU A 179 2.62 0.33 9.31
CA LEU A 179 2.85 1.15 8.14
C LEU A 179 3.56 2.47 8.48
N GLN A 180 3.13 3.17 9.54
CA GLN A 180 3.79 4.38 10.03
C GLN A 180 5.21 4.09 10.52
N SER A 181 5.40 3.00 11.27
CA SER A 181 6.73 2.55 11.71
C SER A 181 7.65 2.27 10.51
N PHE A 182 7.10 1.64 9.47
CA PHE A 182 7.82 1.37 8.23
C PHE A 182 8.19 2.67 7.50
N ALA A 183 7.24 3.59 7.38
CA ALA A 183 7.47 4.89 6.76
C ALA A 183 8.59 5.64 7.50
N LEU A 184 8.53 5.71 8.83
CA LEU A 184 9.60 6.28 9.65
C LEU A 184 10.96 5.64 9.35
N TYR A 185 11.05 4.30 9.34
CA TYR A 185 12.31 3.62 9.01
C TYR A 185 12.83 3.97 7.61
N LYS A 186 11.97 3.91 6.59
CA LYS A 186 12.35 4.19 5.20
C LYS A 186 12.82 5.63 5.02
N PHE A 187 12.16 6.58 5.69
CA PHE A 187 12.37 8.01 5.50
C PHE A 187 13.34 8.64 6.51
N ALA A 188 13.66 7.95 7.61
CA ALA A 188 14.78 8.30 8.50
C ALA A 188 16.14 7.96 7.87
N GLY A 189 16.18 7.05 6.88
CA GLY A 189 17.38 6.70 6.11
C GLY A 189 18.03 7.86 5.35
N ASP A 190 17.33 9.00 5.23
CA ASP A 190 17.85 10.24 4.62
C ASP A 190 18.67 11.09 5.62
N CYS A 191 18.76 10.69 6.91
CA CYS A 191 19.64 11.29 7.91
C CYS A 191 20.72 10.27 8.32
N GLU A 192 21.99 10.72 8.41
CA GLU A 192 23.21 9.97 8.75
C GLU A 192 23.16 9.07 10.03
N LEU A 193 22.06 9.07 10.77
CA LEU A 193 21.81 8.33 12.01
C LEU A 193 21.80 6.80 11.85
N MET A 194 21.59 6.26 10.66
CA MET A 194 21.44 4.81 10.44
C MET A 194 22.73 4.01 10.60
N HIS A 195 23.89 4.60 10.26
CA HIS A 195 25.17 3.93 10.51
C HIS A 195 25.45 3.78 12.01
N ILE A 196 24.87 4.62 12.85
CA ILE A 196 25.06 4.61 14.30
C ILE A 196 24.13 3.59 14.96
N VAL A 197 22.86 3.54 14.55
CA VAL A 197 21.87 2.60 15.11
C VAL A 197 22.16 1.16 14.72
N TRP A 198 22.56 0.89 13.45
CA TRP A 198 22.94 -0.47 13.03
C TRP A 198 24.17 -0.97 13.80
N LYS A 199 25.17 -0.10 13.99
CA LYS A 199 26.38 -0.40 14.76
C LYS A 199 26.07 -0.66 16.25
N PHE A 200 25.11 0.07 16.83
CA PHE A 200 24.65 -0.15 18.20
C PHE A 200 23.92 -1.49 18.39
N LEU A 201 23.22 -1.98 17.36
CA LEU A 201 22.49 -3.25 17.41
C LEU A 201 23.38 -4.46 17.10
N THR A 202 24.47 -4.28 16.33
CA THR A 202 25.42 -5.36 16.01
C THR A 202 26.57 -5.48 17.00
N ASP A 203 26.97 -4.40 17.69
CA ASP A 203 28.10 -4.41 18.65
C ASP A 203 27.69 -4.82 20.09
N LYS A 204 26.43 -5.22 20.31
CA LYS A 204 25.96 -5.85 21.55
C LYS A 204 25.41 -7.27 21.33
N ALA A 205 26.09 -8.05 20.49
CA ALA A 205 25.95 -9.50 20.39
C ALA A 205 27.31 -10.17 20.55
#